data_AF-A0A1I7YGL8-F1
#
_entry.id   AF-A0A1I7YGL8-F1
#
_cell.length_a   1.000
_cell.length_b   1.000
_cell.length_c   1.000
_cell.angle_alpha   90.00
_cell.angle_beta   90.00
_cell.angle_gamma   90.00
#
_symmetry.space_group_name_H-M   'P 1'
#
loop_
_entity.id
_entity.type
_entity.pdbx_description
1 polymer ?
#
loop_
_entity_poly.entity_id
_entity_poly.type
_entity_poly.pdbx_seq_one_letter_code
_entity_poly.pdbx_strand_id
1 'polypeptide(L)' 'MIKEDGTILHFVYPKVQASVPTNLFSINGPAENKQITELLPGILN' A
#
# COMPACT_ATOMS: atom_id res chain seq x y z
N MET A 1 -1.33 1.36 1.23
CA MET A 1 -1.34 2.21 2.44
C MET A 1 -2.79 2.58 2.73
N ILE A 2 -3.28 2.19 3.90
CA ILE A 2 -4.66 2.44 4.33
C ILE A 2 -4.72 3.84 4.94
N LYS A 3 -5.71 4.64 4.55
CA LYS A 3 -5.96 5.96 5.11
C LYS A 3 -7.18 5.93 6.03
N GLU A 4 -7.32 6.93 6.87
CA GLU A 4 -8.42 7.06 7.83
C GLU A 4 -9.78 7.31 7.16
N ASP A 5 -9.79 7.84 5.94
CA ASP A 5 -10.98 8.12 5.14
C ASP A 5 -11.58 6.88 4.44
N GLY A 6 -11.03 5.69 4.69
CA GLY A 6 -11.48 4.44 4.06
C GLY A 6 -10.95 4.23 2.63
N THR A 7 -10.10 5.13 2.13
CA THR A 7 -9.38 4.94 0.87
C THR A 7 -8.04 4.24 1.12
N ILE A 8 -7.55 3.55 0.09
CA ILE A 8 -6.29 2.84 0.09
C ILE A 8 -5.45 3.36 -1.06
N LEU A 9 -4.24 3.84 -0.77
CA LEU A 9 -3.21 4.03 -1.78
C LEU A 9 -2.59 2.66 -2.12
N HIS A 10 -2.99 2.11 -3.25
CA HIS A 10 -2.63 0.78 -3.72
C HIS A 10 -1.46 0.85 -4.71
N PHE A 11 -0.41 0.07 -4.47
CA PHE A 11 0.77 0.00 -5.35
C PHE A 11 0.79 -1.35 -6.04
N VAL A 12 0.91 -1.34 -7.37
CA VAL A 12 0.96 -2.55 -8.20
C VAL A 12 2.38 -2.72 -8.71
N TYR A 13 3.03 -3.83 -8.34
CA TYR A 13 4.44 -4.13 -8.65
C TYR A 13 5.44 -3.00 -8.31
N PRO A 14 5.44 -2.44 -7.08
CA PRO A 14 6.39 -1.40 -6.72
C PRO A 14 7.81 -1.95 -6.56
N LYS A 15 8.79 -1.09 -6.81
CA LYS A 15 10.16 -1.29 -6.34
C LYS A 15 10.25 -0.86 -4.87
N VAL A 16 10.66 -1.78 -4.00
CA VAL A 16 10.79 -1.53 -2.56
C VAL A 16 12.26 -1.57 -2.15
N GLN A 17 12.69 -0.58 -1.39
CA GLN A 17 13.97 -0.55 -0.69
C GLN A 17 13.70 -0.43 0.81
N ALA A 18 14.47 -1.14 1.63
CA ALA A 18 14.24 -1.18 3.07
C ALA A 18 15.54 -1.13 3.86
N SER A 19 15.51 -0.42 4.98
CA SER A 19 16.48 -0.51 6.06
C SER A 19 15.74 -1.01 7.30
N VAL A 20 15.80 -2.32 7.53
CA VAL A 20 15.09 -3.01 8.61
C VAL A 20 15.54 -2.52 10.00
N PRO A 21 16.85 -2.32 10.29
CA PRO A 21 17.28 -1.86 11.61
C PRO A 21 16.73 -0.47 11.98
N THR A 22 16.43 0.37 11.00
CA THR A 22 15.92 1.73 11.18
C THR A 22 14.43 1.85 10.90
N ASN A 23 13.73 0.73 10.67
CA ASN A 23 12.30 0.70 10.30
C ASN A 23 11.94 1.62 9.12
N LEU A 24 12.86 1.78 8.15
CA LEU A 24 12.68 2.69 7.03
C LEU A 24 12.39 1.92 5.75
N PHE A 25 11.31 2.28 5.07
CA PHE A 25 10.90 1.70 3.80
C PHE A 25 10.70 2.81 2.76
N SER A 26 11.29 2.64 1.58
CA SER A 26 11.04 3.47 0.40
C SER A 26 10.33 2.63 -0.65
N ILE A 27 9.17 3.12 -1.11
CA ILE A 27 8.31 2.44 -2.08
C ILE A 27 8.23 3.34 -3.31
N ASN A 28 8.65 2.83 -4.48
CA ASN A 28 8.65 3.55 -5.75
C ASN A 28 7.87 2.77 -6.79
N GLY A 29 6.88 3.39 -7.41
CA GLY A 29 6.08 2.76 -8.46
C GLY A 29 4.75 3.47 -8.66
N PRO A 30 3.96 3.05 -9.66
CA PRO A 30 2.61 3.57 -9.87
C PRO A 30 1.74 3.25 -8.65
N ALA A 31 0.89 4.21 -8.30
CA ALA A 31 -0.03 4.10 -7.18
C ALA A 31 -1.42 4.60 -7.59
N GLU A 32 -2.45 3.89 -7.15
CA GLU A 32 -3.85 4.22 -7.40
C GLU A 32 -4.56 4.41 -6.05
N ASN A 33 -5.44 5.40 -5.95
CA ASN A 33 -6.35 5.50 -4.80
C ASN A 33 -7.57 4.62 -5.10
N LYS A 34 -7.88 3.67 -4.21
CA LYS A 34 -9.03 2.76 -4.31
C LYS A 34 -9.85 2.79 -3.04
N GLN A 35 -11.13 2.46 -3.10
CA GLN A 35 -11.93 2.21 -1.91
C GLN A 35 -11.60 0.84 -1.32
N ILE A 36 -11.64 0.72 0.00
CA ILE A 36 -11.40 -0.58 0.68
C ILE A 36 -12.33 -1.69 0.20
N THR A 37 -13.56 -1.33 -0.17
CA THR A 37 -14.59 -2.26 -0.68
C THR A 37 -14.20 -2.90 -2.01
N GLU A 38 -13.37 -2.24 -2.83
CA GLU A 38 -12.91 -2.77 -4.12
C GLU A 38 -11.85 -3.87 -3.96
N LEU A 39 -11.17 -3.92 -2.81
CA LEU A 39 -10.09 -4.87 -2.53
C LEU A 39 -10.57 -6.08 -1.71
N LEU A 40 -11.87 -6.19 -1.43
CA LEU A 40 -12.46 -7.32 -0.75
C LEU A 40 -12.59 -8.55 -1.67
N PRO A 41 -12.45 -9.78 -1.13
CA PRO A 41 -12.03 -10.09 0.24
C PRO A 41 -10.50 -10.08 0.43
N GLY A 42 -9.72 -9.90 -0.64
CA GLY A 42 -8.26 -10.11 -0.64
C GLY A 42 -7.49 -9.26 0.38
N ILE A 43 -8.03 -8.11 0.78
CA ILE A 43 -7.43 -7.22 1.78
C ILE A 43 -7.58 -7.71 3.24
N LEU A 44 -8.37 -8.76 3.50
CA LEU A 44 -8.67 -9.25 4.86
C LEU A 44 -7.67 -10.30 5.40
N ASN A 45 -6.68 -10.72 4.61
CA ASN A 45 -5.69 -11.74 4.99
C ASN A 45 -4.49 -11.16 5.75
#